data_AF-A0A0N8K0Q7-F1
#
_entry.id   AF-A0A0N8K0Q7-F1
#
_cell.length_a   1.000
_cell.length_b   1.000
_cell.length_c   1.000
_cell.angle_alpha   90.00
_cell.angle_beta   90.00
_cell.angle_gamma   90.00
#
_symmetry.space_group_name_H-M   'P 1'
#
loop_
_entity.id
_entity.type
_entity.pdbx_description
1 polymer ?
#
loop_
_entity_poly.entity_id
_entity_poly.type
_entity_poly.pdbx_seq_one_letter_code
_entity_poly.pdbx_strand_id
1 'polypeptide(L)'
;MSMVLFASVVRVRDGLPLSASTDYEQDRELQETKRHLKGLSKKLSQFPDRCTLKTGKHTVNFTSSLGVGYLMVCSESYPSVLAFCFLDELQREFIVTYDTKRINGAVRPYSFIEFERLGFTPSYIFTRISLVKFSLFTIDNFIQKTKQRYNSPRSLSTRVNLSDMQTEIKLRPPYQVSPEDLGTLNGFSQPSPSKYKGIAPNQMLEPVTLAGLVSCVLSLLCGGLNLLRGVHAIESILQNEEENFNYVIAFFLGTVACLYQCYLFAYCTLWRNSKSFLAFALICLCNMYLYELRNLWQVLFHVTVGAFTTLQIRLRQPQGKAPDYNV
;
A
#
# COMPACT_ATOMS: atom_id res chain seq x y z
N MET A 1 2.79 6.58 35.45
CA MET A 1 2.74 5.13 35.14
C MET A 1 3.73 4.83 34.02
N SER A 2 4.38 3.67 34.06
CA SER A 2 5.32 3.23 33.01
C SER A 2 4.52 2.75 31.80
N MET A 3 4.56 3.52 30.70
CA MET A 3 3.75 3.21 29.51
C MET A 3 4.38 3.68 28.21
N VAL A 4 4.09 2.93 27.15
CA VAL A 4 4.25 3.31 25.75
C VAL A 4 3.13 4.29 25.38
N LEU A 5 3.52 5.45 24.87
CA LEU A 5 2.62 6.56 24.56
C LEU A 5 2.30 6.64 23.07
N PHE A 6 3.32 6.47 22.23
CA PHE A 6 3.19 6.61 20.78
C PHE A 6 4.21 5.73 20.06
N ALA A 7 3.84 5.23 18.90
CA ALA A 7 4.75 4.51 18.01
C ALA A 7 4.54 4.94 16.57
N SER A 8 5.62 5.01 15.79
CA SER A 8 5.56 5.37 14.38
C SER A 8 6.62 4.63 13.57
N VAL A 9 6.23 4.28 12.35
CA VAL A 9 7.12 3.72 11.33
C VAL A 9 7.31 4.80 10.26
N VAL A 10 8.56 5.09 9.92
CA VAL A 10 8.94 6.13 8.95
C VAL A 10 9.96 5.59 7.97
N ARG A 11 10.08 6.23 6.80
CA ARG A 11 11.17 5.95 5.85
C ARG A 11 12.39 6.78 6.22
N VAL A 12 13.56 6.14 6.33
CA VAL A 12 14.80 6.79 6.79
C VAL A 12 15.28 7.87 5.80
N ARG A 13 15.10 7.63 4.49
CA ARG A 13 15.61 8.52 3.43
C ARG A 13 15.10 9.96 3.53
N ASP A 14 13.82 10.14 3.86
CA ASP A 14 13.13 11.42 3.80
C ASP A 14 12.27 11.72 5.05
N GLY A 15 12.28 10.82 6.02
CA GLY A 15 11.45 10.91 7.21
C GLY A 15 9.95 10.78 6.93
N LEU A 16 9.55 10.22 5.78
CA LEU A 16 8.14 10.05 5.40
C LEU A 16 7.46 9.10 6.39
N PRO A 17 6.42 9.53 7.13
CA PRO A 17 5.68 8.62 8.01
C PRO A 17 4.93 7.60 7.16
N LEU A 18 5.11 6.33 7.48
CA LEU A 18 4.50 5.20 6.80
C LEU A 18 3.23 4.73 7.53
N SER A 19 3.31 4.65 8.86
CA SER A 19 2.24 4.24 9.77
C SER A 19 2.51 4.78 11.19
N ALA A 20 1.47 4.88 12.02
CA ALA A 20 1.63 5.25 13.42
C ALA A 20 0.45 4.78 14.28
N SER A 21 0.65 4.70 15.60
CA SER A 21 -0.44 4.48 16.54
C SER A 21 -1.38 5.69 16.56
N THR A 22 -2.68 5.44 16.44
CA THR A 22 -3.73 6.46 16.52
C THR A 22 -4.19 6.60 17.97
N ASP A 23 -3.51 7.44 18.73
CA ASP A 23 -3.88 7.75 20.10
C ASP A 23 -4.34 9.21 20.21
N TYR A 24 -5.57 9.39 20.68
CA TYR A 24 -6.17 10.71 20.96
C TYR A 24 -5.71 11.18 22.35
N GLU A 25 -4.43 11.52 22.45
CA GLU A 25 -3.84 12.03 23.70
C GLU A 25 -3.85 13.57 23.69
N GLN A 26 -4.52 14.15 24.68
CA GLN A 26 -4.68 15.60 24.85
C GLN A 26 -3.46 16.26 25.54
N ASP A 27 -2.40 15.48 25.80
CA ASP A 27 -1.19 15.94 26.46
C ASP A 27 -0.34 16.84 25.54
N ARG A 28 -0.18 18.09 25.96
CA ARG A 28 0.59 19.12 25.25
C ARG A 28 2.08 18.78 25.16
N GLU A 29 2.66 18.13 26.18
CA GLU A 29 4.09 17.76 26.19
C GLU A 29 4.36 16.61 25.20
N LEU A 30 3.39 15.71 25.01
CA LEU A 30 3.48 14.64 24.01
C LEU A 30 3.38 15.19 22.59
N GLN A 31 2.54 16.21 22.35
CA GLN A 31 2.46 16.91 21.06
C GLN A 31 3.78 17.58 20.68
N GLU A 32 4.46 18.22 21.64
CA GLU A 32 5.79 18.80 21.44
C GLU A 32 6.84 17.72 21.15
N THR A 33 6.80 16.61 21.90
CA THR A 33 7.69 15.46 21.65
C THR A 33 7.48 14.86 20.26
N LYS A 34 6.23 14.73 19.79
CA LYS A 34 5.90 14.30 18.41
C LYS A 34 6.43 15.28 17.36
N ARG A 35 6.42 16.59 17.65
CA ARG A 35 7.01 17.60 16.77
C ARG A 35 8.52 17.44 16.66
N HIS A 36 9.21 17.21 17.77
CA HIS A 36 10.65 16.90 17.78
C HIS A 36 10.96 15.59 17.04
N LEU A 37 10.12 14.56 17.24
CA LEU A 37 10.21 13.29 16.54
C LEU A 37 10.17 13.44 15.01
N LYS A 38 9.34 14.36 14.50
CA LYS A 38 9.27 14.66 13.06
C LYS A 38 10.51 15.37 12.52
N GLY A 39 11.21 16.12 13.36
CA GLY A 39 12.53 16.68 13.03
C GLY A 39 13.58 15.57 12.99
N LEU A 40 13.59 14.72 14.02
CA LEU A 40 14.47 13.56 14.15
C LEU A 40 14.30 12.58 12.98
N SER A 41 13.07 12.31 12.54
CA SER A 41 12.78 11.35 11.46
C SER A 41 13.48 11.67 10.15
N LYS A 42 13.77 12.96 9.89
CA LYS A 42 14.49 13.42 8.69
C LYS A 42 16.00 13.24 8.78
N LYS A 43 16.54 13.10 9.99
CA LYS A 43 17.98 12.93 10.27
C LYS A 43 18.32 11.49 10.68
N LEU A 44 17.38 10.55 10.62
CA LEU A 44 17.60 9.15 11.02
C LEU A 44 18.77 8.48 10.31
N SER A 45 19.08 8.87 9.06
CA SER A 45 20.22 8.35 8.31
C SER A 45 21.58 8.72 8.91
N GLN A 46 21.64 9.70 9.82
CA GLN A 46 22.86 10.17 10.47
C GLN A 46 23.15 9.44 11.79
N PHE A 47 22.22 8.62 12.26
CA PHE A 47 22.31 7.94 13.55
C PHE A 47 22.53 6.43 13.39
N PRO A 48 23.16 5.76 14.38
CA PRO A 48 23.28 4.31 14.41
C PRO A 48 21.92 3.59 14.49
N ASP A 49 21.94 2.30 14.19
CA ASP A 49 20.75 1.46 14.11
C ASP A 49 19.93 1.38 15.39
N ARG A 50 20.47 1.68 16.58
CA ARG A 50 19.73 1.68 17.86
C ARG A 50 20.10 2.89 18.68
N CYS A 51 19.10 3.73 18.97
CA CYS A 51 19.31 4.99 19.65
C CYS A 51 18.20 5.29 20.66
N THR A 52 18.59 6.04 21.70
CA THR A 52 17.67 6.57 22.71
C THR A 52 17.91 8.07 22.87
N LEU A 53 16.84 8.85 22.79
CA LEU A 53 16.82 10.30 23.01
C LEU A 53 15.91 10.61 24.20
N LYS A 54 16.47 11.22 25.26
CA LYS A 54 15.68 11.68 26.41
C LYS A 54 15.15 13.08 26.14
N THR A 55 13.83 13.25 26.25
CA THR A 55 13.11 14.50 25.97
C THR A 55 12.23 14.87 27.18
N GLY A 56 12.84 15.45 28.22
CA GLY A 56 12.13 15.82 29.45
C GLY A 56 11.48 14.61 30.13
N LYS A 57 10.15 14.62 30.27
CA LYS A 57 9.37 13.53 30.88
C LYS A 57 9.19 12.29 30.00
N HIS A 58 9.66 12.35 28.75
CA HIS A 58 9.50 11.30 27.76
C HIS A 58 10.85 10.80 27.27
N THR A 59 10.91 9.50 26.97
CA THR A 59 12.05 8.88 26.30
C THR A 59 11.61 8.44 24.91
N VAL A 60 12.39 8.84 23.90
CA VAL A 60 12.22 8.42 22.52
C VAL A 60 13.24 7.32 22.24
N ASN A 61 12.78 6.13 21.88
CA ASN A 61 13.64 5.03 21.45
C ASN A 61 13.38 4.78 19.96
N PHE A 62 14.44 4.55 19.19
CA PHE A 62 14.30 4.24 17.78
C PHE A 62 15.34 3.24 17.29
N THR A 63 14.93 2.46 16.28
CA THR A 63 15.80 1.56 15.53
C THR A 63 15.63 1.77 14.04
N SER A 64 16.70 1.60 13.26
CA SER A 64 16.66 1.66 11.79
C SER A 64 17.14 0.36 11.16
N SER A 65 16.42 -0.11 10.14
CA SER A 65 16.78 -1.30 9.37
C SER A 65 16.16 -1.25 7.99
N LEU A 66 16.90 -1.70 6.96
CA LEU A 66 16.44 -1.78 5.56
C LEU A 66 15.82 -0.48 5.01
N GLY A 67 16.30 0.69 5.45
CA GLY A 67 15.79 2.00 5.04
C GLY A 67 14.47 2.42 5.72
N VAL A 68 14.03 1.69 6.74
CA VAL A 68 12.86 1.98 7.57
C VAL A 68 13.29 2.27 9.00
N GLY A 69 12.73 3.33 9.58
CA GLY A 69 12.93 3.72 10.97
C GLY A 69 11.68 3.39 11.78
N TYR A 70 11.89 2.78 12.94
CA TYR A 70 10.85 2.42 13.90
C TYR A 70 11.08 3.26 15.15
N LEU A 71 10.10 4.08 15.50
CA LEU A 71 10.20 5.04 16.59
C LEU A 71 9.12 4.76 17.63
N MET A 72 9.49 4.97 18.88
CA MET A 72 8.64 4.78 20.04
C MET A 72 8.85 5.93 21.01
N VAL A 73 7.75 6.45 21.57
CA VAL A 73 7.75 7.40 22.67
C VAL A 73 7.15 6.70 23.88
N CYS A 74 7.86 6.74 25.00
CA CYS A 74 7.41 6.16 26.27
C CYS A 74 7.71 7.12 27.43
N SER A 75 7.08 6.86 28.58
CA SER A 75 7.42 7.55 29.83
C SER A 75 8.89 7.30 30.21
N GLU A 76 9.52 8.23 30.93
CA GLU A 76 10.90 8.09 31.40
C GLU A 76 11.15 6.81 32.21
N SER A 77 10.17 6.38 33.02
CA SER A 77 10.25 5.16 33.84
C SER A 77 10.01 3.86 33.06
N TYR A 78 9.91 3.92 31.72
CA TYR A 78 9.74 2.73 30.89
C TYR A 78 11.06 1.99 30.67
N PRO A 79 11.16 0.68 30.96
CA PRO A 79 12.41 -0.06 30.78
C PRO A 79 12.88 -0.03 29.32
N SER A 80 14.12 0.40 29.09
CA SER A 80 14.73 0.45 27.74
C SER A 80 14.73 -0.93 27.06
N VAL A 81 14.89 -2.00 27.83
CA VAL A 81 14.81 -3.38 27.34
C VAL A 81 13.47 -3.67 26.68
N LEU A 82 12.36 -3.31 27.35
CA LEU A 82 11.03 -3.50 26.79
C LEU A 82 10.78 -2.60 25.58
N ALA A 83 11.37 -1.40 25.56
CA ALA A 83 11.25 -0.49 24.43
C ALA A 83 11.88 -1.07 23.15
N PHE A 84 13.09 -1.63 23.24
CA PHE A 84 13.74 -2.26 22.08
C PHE A 84 13.08 -3.59 21.70
N CYS A 85 12.57 -4.38 22.66
CA CYS A 85 11.75 -5.57 22.33
C CYS A 85 10.50 -5.20 21.51
N PHE A 86 9.81 -4.13 21.91
CA PHE A 86 8.66 -3.60 21.19
C PHE A 86 9.03 -3.20 19.75
N LEU A 87 10.14 -2.47 19.59
CA LEU A 87 10.63 -2.03 18.29
C LEU A 87 11.07 -3.20 17.39
N ASP A 88 11.71 -4.23 17.94
CA ASP A 88 12.10 -5.42 17.19
C ASP A 88 10.87 -6.23 16.71
N GLU A 89 9.82 -6.33 17.52
CA GLU A 89 8.55 -6.96 17.13
C GLU A 89 7.86 -6.17 16.01
N LEU A 90 7.84 -4.83 16.09
CA LEU A 90 7.36 -3.97 14.99
C LEU A 90 8.18 -4.14 13.72
N GLN A 91 9.51 -4.18 13.84
CA GLN A 91 10.41 -4.34 12.71
C GLN A 91 10.18 -5.66 11.97
N ARG A 92 10.14 -6.78 12.72
CA ARG A 92 9.92 -8.11 12.14
C ARG A 92 8.60 -8.19 11.38
N GLU A 93 7.51 -7.74 12.00
CA GLU A 93 6.20 -7.75 11.36
C GLU A 93 6.17 -6.89 10.10
N PHE A 94 6.75 -5.69 10.16
CA PHE A 94 6.77 -4.75 9.03
C PHE A 94 7.57 -5.29 7.85
N ILE A 95 8.74 -5.89 8.10
CA ILE A 95 9.60 -6.46 7.05
C ILE A 95 8.93 -7.69 6.40
N VAL A 96 8.24 -8.52 7.19
CA VAL A 96 7.49 -9.68 6.66
C VAL A 96 6.27 -9.23 5.84
N THR A 97 5.61 -8.16 6.27
CA THR A 97 4.35 -7.70 5.67
C THR A 97 4.55 -6.83 4.42
N TYR A 98 5.60 -6.01 4.39
CA TYR A 98 5.80 -5.02 3.32
C TYR A 98 7.13 -5.18 2.60
N ASP A 99 7.04 -5.33 1.27
CA ASP A 99 8.22 -5.37 0.41
C ASP A 99 8.92 -3.99 0.32
N THR A 100 10.25 -4.02 0.24
CA THR A 100 11.11 -2.83 0.16
C THR A 100 10.76 -1.95 -1.04
N LYS A 101 10.28 -2.52 -2.16
CA LYS A 101 9.85 -1.72 -3.33
C LYS A 101 8.60 -0.90 -3.03
N ARG A 102 7.62 -1.46 -2.28
CA ARG A 102 6.39 -0.75 -1.88
C ARG A 102 6.72 0.40 -0.93
N ILE A 103 7.64 0.18 0.00
CA ILE A 103 8.14 1.20 0.94
C ILE A 103 8.84 2.34 0.20
N ASN A 104 9.72 2.02 -0.76
CA ASN A 104 10.46 3.02 -1.53
C ASN A 104 9.59 3.80 -2.52
N GLY A 105 8.49 3.19 -2.99
CA GLY A 105 7.50 3.82 -3.85
C GLY A 105 6.45 4.67 -3.12
N ALA A 106 6.38 4.61 -1.79
CA ALA A 106 5.43 5.42 -1.03
C ALA A 106 5.74 6.92 -1.15
N VAL A 107 4.72 7.74 -1.37
CA VAL A 107 4.85 9.20 -1.49
C VAL A 107 3.92 9.92 -0.51
N ARG A 108 2.78 9.32 -0.16
CA ARG A 108 1.82 9.91 0.78
C ARG A 108 2.25 9.65 2.23
N PRO A 109 2.19 10.65 3.13
CA PRO A 109 2.24 10.41 4.57
C PRO A 109 1.18 9.40 4.98
N TYR A 110 1.54 8.43 5.82
CA TYR A 110 0.67 7.37 6.28
C TYR A 110 0.12 6.48 5.16
N SER A 111 0.93 6.25 4.10
CA SER A 111 0.56 5.42 2.94
C SER A 111 0.14 3.99 3.29
N PHE A 112 0.53 3.50 4.47
CA PHE A 112 0.26 2.13 4.92
C PHE A 112 -0.90 2.04 5.91
N ILE A 113 -1.55 3.18 6.23
CA ILE A 113 -2.89 3.17 6.82
C ILE A 113 -3.85 2.72 5.74
N GLU A 114 -4.09 1.41 5.70
CA GLU A 114 -5.19 0.83 4.93
C GLU A 114 -6.49 1.25 5.61
N PHE A 115 -6.97 2.44 5.26
CA PHE A 115 -8.36 2.80 5.45
C PHE A 115 -9.18 1.73 4.73
N GLU A 116 -9.98 0.99 5.49
CA GLU A 116 -11.05 0.15 4.97
C GLU A 116 -11.85 0.98 3.95
N ARG A 117 -11.51 0.85 2.67
CA ARG A 117 -12.44 1.17 1.61
C ARG A 117 -13.41 0.00 1.58
N LEU A 118 -14.28 -0.06 2.59
CA LEU A 118 -15.58 -0.73 2.55
C LEU A 118 -16.43 -0.04 1.49
N GLY A 119 -15.97 -0.08 0.24
CA GLY A 119 -16.83 0.04 -0.92
C GLY A 119 -17.57 -1.27 -1.00
N PHE A 120 -18.79 -1.28 -0.46
CA PHE A 120 -19.82 -2.26 -0.78
C PHE A 120 -19.85 -2.50 -2.29
N THR A 121 -19.24 -3.58 -2.76
CA THR A 121 -19.57 -4.21 -4.04
C THR A 121 -20.45 -5.42 -3.72
N PRO A 122 -21.71 -5.46 -4.20
CA PRO A 122 -22.62 -6.56 -3.94
C PRO A 122 -22.27 -7.74 -4.85
N SER A 123 -21.17 -8.43 -4.57
CA SER A 123 -20.87 -9.75 -5.11
C SER A 123 -19.73 -10.34 -4.28
N TYR A 124 -19.85 -11.64 -3.96
CA TYR A 124 -18.89 -12.48 -3.24
C TYR A 124 -19.08 -12.62 -1.73
N ILE A 125 -20.19 -13.30 -1.39
CA ILE A 125 -20.22 -14.34 -0.36
C ILE A 125 -19.38 -15.53 -0.86
N PHE A 126 -18.05 -15.45 -0.77
CA PHE A 126 -17.06 -16.55 -0.96
C PHE A 126 -15.69 -15.85 -0.84
N THR A 127 -14.87 -15.92 0.21
CA THR A 127 -14.48 -17.01 1.09
C THR A 127 -14.11 -16.38 2.44
N ARG A 128 -14.90 -16.65 3.49
CA ARG A 128 -14.84 -15.99 4.82
C ARG A 128 -13.54 -16.19 5.63
N ILE A 129 -12.54 -16.89 5.09
CA ILE A 129 -11.26 -17.15 5.80
C ILE A 129 -10.14 -16.19 5.35
N SER A 130 -10.17 -15.68 4.11
CA SER A 130 -9.14 -14.72 3.63
C SER A 130 -9.49 -13.26 3.93
N LEU A 131 -10.79 -12.91 3.93
CA LEU A 131 -11.26 -11.55 4.21
C LEU A 131 -11.12 -11.15 5.68
N VAL A 132 -11.29 -12.09 6.61
CA VAL A 132 -11.03 -11.86 8.05
C VAL A 132 -9.52 -11.73 8.32
N LYS A 133 -8.67 -12.45 7.57
CA LYS A 133 -7.21 -12.27 7.64
C LYS A 133 -6.74 -10.93 7.09
N PHE A 134 -7.38 -10.40 6.03
CA PHE A 134 -6.97 -9.15 5.39
C PHE A 134 -7.37 -7.90 6.18
N SER A 135 -8.57 -7.87 6.80
CA SER A 135 -8.99 -6.76 7.68
C SER A 135 -8.23 -6.75 9.03
N LEU A 136 -7.70 -7.89 9.49
CA LEU A 136 -6.88 -7.96 10.72
C LEU A 136 -5.40 -7.57 10.56
N PHE A 137 -4.88 -7.40 9.33
CA PHE A 137 -3.44 -7.30 9.04
C PHE A 137 -2.95 -5.90 8.65
N THR A 138 -3.72 -4.86 8.93
CA THR A 138 -3.21 -3.49 8.76
C THR A 138 -2.16 -3.23 9.85
N ILE A 139 -1.01 -2.70 9.48
CA ILE A 139 0.09 -2.42 10.41
C ILE A 139 -0.32 -1.52 11.58
N ASP A 140 -1.27 -0.61 11.40
CA ASP A 140 -1.74 0.26 12.48
C ASP A 140 -2.47 -0.53 13.58
N ASN A 141 -3.30 -1.50 13.19
CA ASN A 141 -3.92 -2.45 14.11
C ASN A 141 -2.87 -3.29 14.85
N PHE A 142 -1.81 -3.71 14.15
CA PHE A 142 -0.70 -4.42 14.78
C PHE A 142 0.02 -3.54 15.80
N ILE A 143 0.42 -2.32 15.42
CA ILE A 143 1.07 -1.35 16.30
C ILE A 143 0.22 -1.12 17.55
N GLN A 144 -1.09 -0.93 17.39
CA GLN A 144 -1.98 -0.67 18.52
C GLN A 144 -2.15 -1.89 19.44
N LYS A 145 -2.31 -3.10 18.89
CA LYS A 145 -2.37 -4.35 19.68
C LYS A 145 -1.06 -4.62 20.42
N THR A 146 0.08 -4.44 19.74
CA THR A 146 1.41 -4.61 20.34
C THR A 146 1.62 -3.56 21.42
N LYS A 147 1.27 -2.29 21.20
CA LYS A 147 1.33 -1.23 22.21
C LYS A 147 0.52 -1.60 23.47
N GLN A 148 -0.72 -2.05 23.30
CA GLN A 148 -1.58 -2.47 24.42
C GLN A 148 -0.98 -3.63 25.22
N ARG A 149 -0.37 -4.61 24.54
CA ARG A 149 0.33 -5.73 25.17
C ARG A 149 1.52 -5.24 26.00
N TYR A 150 2.36 -4.36 25.42
CA TYR A 150 3.55 -3.83 26.09
C TYR A 150 3.23 -2.86 27.25
N ASN A 151 1.99 -2.37 27.32
CA ASN A 151 1.46 -1.59 28.45
C ASN A 151 0.80 -2.46 29.54
N SER A 152 0.68 -3.78 29.32
CA SER A 152 -0.01 -4.71 30.21
C SER A 152 0.96 -5.76 30.78
N PRO A 153 1.49 -5.57 32.01
CA PRO A 153 2.55 -6.43 32.59
C PRO A 153 2.21 -7.92 32.62
N ARG A 154 0.93 -8.27 32.83
CA ARG A 154 0.46 -9.66 32.88
C ARG A 154 0.52 -10.40 31.53
N SER A 155 0.60 -9.67 30.42
CA SER A 155 0.57 -10.26 29.06
C SER A 155 1.95 -10.51 28.45
N LEU A 156 3.01 -9.95 29.07
CA LEU A 156 4.40 -10.06 28.62
C LEU A 156 5.14 -11.29 29.18
N SER A 157 4.75 -11.77 30.36
CA SER A 157 5.47 -12.82 31.11
C SER A 157 5.50 -14.19 30.43
N THR A 158 4.64 -14.44 29.44
CA THR A 158 4.51 -15.75 28.76
C THR A 158 5.39 -15.90 27.51
N ARG A 159 6.05 -14.84 27.02
CA ARG A 159 6.84 -14.91 25.76
C ARG A 159 8.18 -14.19 25.74
N VAL A 160 8.51 -13.36 26.74
CA VAL A 160 9.77 -12.61 26.74
C VAL A 160 10.72 -13.22 27.75
N ASN A 161 11.74 -13.94 27.27
CA ASN A 161 12.88 -14.33 28.11
C ASN A 161 13.72 -13.07 28.40
N LEU A 162 13.38 -12.39 29.49
CA LEU A 162 14.00 -11.11 29.88
C LEU A 162 15.53 -11.23 30.04
N SER A 163 16.04 -12.38 30.49
CA SER A 163 17.48 -12.62 30.67
C SER A 163 18.26 -12.57 29.35
N ASP A 164 17.76 -13.22 28.29
CA ASP A 164 18.44 -13.30 26.99
C ASP A 164 18.46 -11.95 26.27
N MET A 165 17.43 -11.13 26.48
CA MET A 165 17.35 -9.77 25.90
C MET A 165 18.18 -8.76 26.70
N GLN A 166 18.22 -8.93 28.04
CA GLN A 166 19.01 -8.08 28.92
C GLN A 166 20.52 -8.32 28.73
N THR A 167 20.94 -9.51 28.31
CA THR A 167 22.31 -9.77 27.86
C THR A 167 22.60 -9.14 26.50
N GLU A 168 21.68 -9.20 25.53
CA GLU A 168 21.87 -8.56 24.21
C GLU A 168 22.04 -7.03 24.29
N ILE A 169 21.25 -6.35 25.14
CA ILE A 169 21.38 -4.90 25.35
C ILE A 169 22.65 -4.53 26.12
N LYS A 170 23.11 -5.38 27.05
CA LYS A 170 24.41 -5.19 27.72
C LYS A 170 25.57 -5.35 26.74
N LEU A 171 25.42 -6.18 25.71
CA LEU A 171 26.43 -6.41 24.67
C LEU A 171 26.43 -5.32 23.59
N ARG A 172 25.31 -4.61 23.37
CA ARG A 172 25.18 -3.48 22.44
C ARG A 172 24.30 -2.36 23.02
N PRO A 173 24.85 -1.44 23.83
CA PRO A 173 24.08 -0.35 24.40
C PRO A 173 23.55 0.58 23.29
N PRO A 174 22.30 1.09 23.40
CA PRO A 174 21.79 2.06 22.45
C PRO A 174 22.61 3.35 22.54
N TYR A 175 22.88 3.97 21.39
CA TYR A 175 23.57 5.25 21.34
C TYR A 175 22.67 6.32 21.98
N GLN A 176 23.18 7.03 22.98
CA GLN A 176 22.47 8.12 23.62
C GLN A 176 22.64 9.38 22.77
N VAL A 177 21.55 9.83 22.14
CA VAL A 177 21.56 11.08 21.38
C VAL A 177 21.45 12.24 22.35
N SER A 178 22.44 13.13 22.35
CA SER A 178 22.39 14.33 23.17
C SER A 178 21.46 15.38 22.53
N PRO A 179 20.75 16.21 23.32
CA PRO A 179 19.94 17.30 22.76
C PRO A 179 20.79 18.36 22.04
N GLU A 180 22.11 18.36 22.26
CA GLU A 180 23.11 19.23 21.61
C GLU A 180 23.40 18.78 20.18
N ASP A 181 23.36 17.48 19.87
CA ASP A 181 23.45 16.94 18.49
C ASP A 181 22.22 17.33 17.64
N LEU A 182 21.10 17.71 18.28
CA LEU A 182 19.93 18.33 17.63
C LEU A 182 20.05 19.87 17.47
N GLY A 183 21.12 20.47 18.00
CA GLY A 183 21.31 21.90 18.32
C GLY A 183 21.41 22.91 17.16
N THR A 184 20.76 22.68 16.03
CA THR A 184 20.56 23.72 14.99
C THR A 184 19.07 24.09 14.78
N LEU A 185 18.20 23.76 15.74
CA LEU A 185 16.75 24.01 15.64
C LEU A 185 16.28 25.43 16.05
N ASN A 186 17.19 26.32 16.48
CA ASN A 186 16.86 27.70 16.90
C ASN A 186 16.88 28.74 15.76
N GLY A 187 16.54 28.33 14.55
CA GLY A 187 16.21 29.23 13.43
C GLY A 187 14.70 29.32 13.22
N PHE A 188 13.96 29.91 14.17
CA PHE A 188 12.54 30.21 14.01
C PHE A 188 12.33 31.43 13.10
N SER A 189 12.53 31.26 11.80
CA SER A 189 11.76 32.04 10.83
C SER A 189 10.44 31.29 10.62
N GLN A 190 9.34 31.86 11.12
CA GLN A 190 8.00 31.37 10.81
C GLN A 190 7.86 31.18 9.30
N PRO A 191 7.55 29.97 8.80
CA PRO A 191 6.84 29.88 7.55
C PRO A 191 5.39 30.23 7.88
N SER A 192 4.91 31.33 7.30
CA SER A 192 3.49 31.56 6.98
C SER A 192 2.78 30.24 6.66
N PRO A 193 1.47 30.08 6.94
CA PRO A 193 0.75 28.87 6.60
C PRO A 193 0.97 28.61 5.12
N SER A 194 1.82 27.63 4.82
CA SER A 194 2.17 27.31 3.44
C SER A 194 0.89 26.80 2.83
N LYS A 195 0.24 27.71 2.11
CA LYS A 195 -0.69 27.40 1.03
C LYS A 195 -0.05 26.22 0.31
N TYR A 196 -0.64 25.04 0.45
CA TYR A 196 -0.27 23.85 -0.32
C TYR A 196 -0.47 24.25 -1.79
N LYS A 197 0.56 24.84 -2.40
CA LYS A 197 0.70 24.91 -3.84
C LYS A 197 1.07 23.48 -4.22
N GLY A 198 0.03 22.72 -4.54
CA GLY A 198 0.18 21.42 -5.17
C GLY A 198 1.06 21.57 -6.41
N ILE A 199 2.21 20.92 -6.36
CA ILE A 199 3.08 20.57 -7.48
C ILE A 199 3.35 19.07 -7.23
N ALA A 200 2.37 18.19 -7.49
CA ALA A 200 2.13 17.43 -8.73
C ALA A 200 3.20 16.33 -8.99
N PRO A 201 2.83 15.13 -9.51
CA PRO A 201 1.50 14.62 -9.85
C PRO A 201 1.12 13.38 -9.01
N ASN A 202 -0.13 12.92 -9.16
CA ASN A 202 -0.40 11.49 -9.01
C ASN A 202 0.62 10.71 -9.86
N GLN A 203 0.79 9.40 -9.68
CA GLN A 203 1.31 8.58 -10.77
C GLN A 203 0.26 8.59 -11.90
N MET A 204 0.15 9.74 -12.58
CA MET A 204 -0.64 9.95 -13.75
C MET A 204 0.14 9.22 -14.82
N LEU A 205 -0.46 8.12 -15.27
CA LEU A 205 -0.24 7.63 -16.60
C LEU A 205 -0.33 8.85 -17.55
N GLU A 206 0.55 8.93 -18.56
CA GLU A 206 0.56 10.05 -19.52
C GLU A 206 -0.88 10.42 -19.96
N PRO A 207 -1.17 11.71 -20.18
CA PRO A 207 -2.49 12.14 -20.63
C PRO A 207 -2.96 11.22 -21.75
N VAL A 208 -4.21 10.77 -21.65
CA VAL A 208 -4.76 9.74 -22.55
C VAL A 208 -4.53 10.22 -23.98
N THR A 209 -3.67 9.50 -24.71
CA THR A 209 -3.45 9.77 -26.13
C THR A 209 -4.78 9.56 -26.86
N LEU A 210 -5.01 10.31 -27.95
CA LEU A 210 -6.22 10.15 -28.77
C LEU A 210 -6.41 8.68 -29.17
N ALA A 211 -5.31 7.99 -29.49
CA ALA A 211 -5.29 6.56 -29.79
C ALA A 211 -5.70 5.66 -28.59
N GLY A 212 -5.32 6.04 -27.37
CA GLY A 212 -5.75 5.35 -26.14
C GLY A 212 -7.24 5.53 -25.83
N LEU A 213 -7.78 6.74 -26.05
CA LEU A 213 -9.22 6.99 -25.93
C LEU A 213 -10.01 6.15 -26.95
N VAL A 214 -9.55 6.14 -28.20
CA VAL A 214 -10.13 5.31 -29.27
C VAL A 214 -10.08 3.83 -28.89
N SER A 215 -8.96 3.31 -28.36
CA SER A 215 -8.90 1.91 -27.90
C SER A 215 -9.89 1.59 -26.79
N CYS A 216 -10.11 2.51 -25.85
CA CYS A 216 -11.03 2.32 -24.74
C CYS A 216 -12.48 2.27 -25.24
N VAL A 217 -12.86 3.20 -26.12
CA VAL A 217 -14.19 3.25 -26.74
C VAL A 217 -14.46 1.99 -27.57
N LEU A 218 -13.50 1.56 -28.39
CA LEU A 218 -13.63 0.33 -29.19
C LEU A 218 -13.74 -0.93 -28.32
N SER A 219 -12.99 -0.99 -27.22
CA SER A 219 -13.06 -2.11 -26.27
C SER A 219 -14.39 -2.15 -25.51
N LEU A 220 -14.94 -0.98 -25.12
CA LEU A 220 -16.29 -0.89 -24.54
C LEU A 220 -17.37 -1.32 -25.54
N LEU A 221 -17.24 -0.92 -26.81
CA LEU A 221 -18.11 -1.38 -27.90
C LEU A 221 -18.04 -2.91 -28.06
N CYS A 222 -16.84 -3.50 -28.04
CA CYS A 222 -16.66 -4.95 -28.07
C CYS A 222 -17.36 -5.65 -26.89
N GLY A 223 -17.22 -5.11 -25.68
CA GLY A 223 -17.91 -5.61 -24.49
C GLY A 223 -19.43 -5.51 -24.62
N GLY A 224 -19.94 -4.39 -25.13
CA GLY A 224 -21.37 -4.19 -25.37
C GLY A 224 -21.96 -5.15 -26.39
N LEU A 225 -21.27 -5.37 -27.52
CA LEU A 225 -21.68 -6.34 -28.54
C LEU A 225 -21.67 -7.78 -28.03
N ASN A 226 -20.66 -8.16 -27.24
CA ASN A 226 -20.59 -9.46 -26.59
C ASN A 226 -21.74 -9.65 -25.59
N LEU A 227 -22.06 -8.61 -24.80
CA LEU A 227 -23.15 -8.64 -23.85
C LEU A 227 -24.51 -8.77 -24.53
N LEU A 228 -24.76 -7.98 -25.59
CA LEU A 228 -26.00 -8.04 -26.37
C LEU A 228 -26.22 -9.43 -26.96
N ARG A 229 -25.17 -10.02 -27.55
CA ARG A 229 -25.20 -11.40 -28.07
C ARG A 229 -25.40 -12.44 -26.98
N GLY A 230 -24.75 -12.26 -25.83
CA GLY A 230 -24.91 -13.16 -24.68
C GLY A 230 -26.33 -13.14 -24.11
N VAL A 231 -26.96 -11.96 -24.03
CA VAL A 231 -28.36 -11.83 -23.59
C VAL A 231 -29.31 -12.47 -24.60
N HIS A 232 -29.08 -12.25 -25.90
CA HIS A 232 -29.90 -12.89 -26.94
C HIS A 232 -29.74 -14.42 -26.93
N ALA A 233 -28.53 -14.93 -26.67
CA ALA A 233 -28.27 -16.36 -26.49
C ALA A 233 -28.93 -16.94 -25.23
N ILE A 234 -29.13 -16.15 -24.17
CA ILE A 234 -29.94 -16.58 -23.01
C ILE A 234 -31.41 -16.68 -23.40
N GLU A 235 -31.91 -15.72 -24.16
CA GLU A 235 -33.29 -15.72 -24.63
C GLU A 235 -33.59 -16.89 -25.57
N SER A 236 -32.66 -17.26 -26.46
CA SER A 236 -32.78 -18.43 -27.33
C SER A 236 -32.74 -19.75 -26.56
N ILE A 237 -31.89 -19.89 -25.53
CA ILE A 237 -31.90 -21.06 -24.62
C ILE A 237 -33.23 -21.19 -23.88
N LEU A 238 -33.83 -20.06 -23.47
CA LEU A 238 -35.12 -20.09 -22.76
C LEU A 238 -36.27 -20.52 -23.68
N GLN A 239 -36.13 -20.31 -25.00
CA GLN A 239 -37.11 -20.70 -26.00
C GLN A 239 -36.86 -22.12 -26.56
N ASN A 240 -35.61 -22.58 -26.61
CA ASN A 240 -35.20 -23.87 -27.15
C ASN A 240 -34.29 -24.60 -26.12
N GLU A 241 -34.78 -25.69 -25.52
CA GLU A 241 -34.06 -26.43 -24.47
C GLU A 241 -32.76 -27.16 -24.94
N GLU A 242 -32.40 -27.07 -26.22
CA GLU A 242 -31.25 -27.79 -26.80
C GLU A 242 -29.97 -26.92 -26.99
N GLU A 243 -30.00 -25.61 -26.71
CA GLU A 243 -28.81 -24.77 -26.90
C GLU A 243 -27.77 -24.88 -25.78
N ASN A 244 -26.49 -24.98 -26.19
CA ASN A 244 -25.36 -25.15 -25.28
C ASN A 244 -25.07 -23.87 -24.47
N PHE A 245 -25.41 -23.89 -23.18
CA PHE A 245 -25.10 -22.83 -22.20
C PHE A 245 -23.63 -22.33 -22.21
N ASN A 246 -22.71 -23.17 -22.69
CA ASN A 246 -21.30 -22.84 -22.86
C ASN A 246 -21.07 -21.62 -23.77
N TYR A 247 -21.91 -21.40 -24.78
CA TYR A 247 -21.80 -20.22 -25.65
C TYR A 247 -22.12 -18.93 -24.91
N VAL A 248 -23.15 -18.94 -24.06
CA VAL A 248 -23.49 -17.82 -23.17
C VAL A 248 -22.29 -17.48 -22.28
N ILE A 249 -21.71 -18.47 -21.60
CA ILE A 249 -20.53 -18.26 -20.75
C ILE A 249 -19.40 -17.59 -21.55
N ALA A 250 -19.12 -18.06 -22.77
CA ALA A 250 -18.08 -17.50 -23.61
C ALA A 250 -18.33 -16.02 -24.00
N PHE A 251 -19.59 -15.63 -24.26
CA PHE A 251 -19.96 -14.23 -24.50
C PHE A 251 -19.71 -13.35 -23.27
N PHE A 252 -20.18 -13.77 -22.08
CA PHE A 252 -19.98 -13.01 -20.85
C PHE A 252 -18.51 -12.94 -20.42
N LEU A 253 -17.76 -14.02 -20.60
CA LEU A 253 -16.32 -14.06 -20.32
C LEU A 253 -15.55 -13.09 -21.23
N GLY A 254 -15.92 -13.02 -22.52
CA GLY A 254 -15.40 -12.03 -23.46
C GLY A 254 -15.73 -10.58 -23.06
N THR A 255 -16.93 -10.32 -22.57
CA THR A 255 -17.33 -8.99 -22.04
C THR A 255 -16.48 -8.59 -20.84
N VAL A 256 -16.34 -9.48 -19.86
CA VAL A 256 -15.54 -9.21 -18.65
C VAL A 256 -14.08 -8.95 -19.01
N ALA A 257 -13.51 -9.72 -19.95
CA ALA A 257 -12.14 -9.51 -20.41
C ALA A 257 -11.93 -8.13 -21.07
N CYS A 258 -12.88 -7.67 -21.89
CA CYS A 258 -12.81 -6.33 -22.52
C CYS A 258 -12.88 -5.20 -21.48
N LEU A 259 -13.80 -5.30 -20.52
CA LEU A 259 -13.92 -4.33 -19.42
C LEU A 259 -12.67 -4.33 -18.54
N TYR A 260 -12.08 -5.51 -18.29
CA TYR A 260 -10.84 -5.64 -17.54
C TYR A 260 -9.65 -4.99 -18.26
N GLN A 261 -9.57 -5.08 -19.60
CA GLN A 261 -8.56 -4.33 -20.37
C GLN A 261 -8.75 -2.81 -20.24
N CYS A 262 -9.99 -2.29 -20.31
CA CYS A 262 -10.25 -0.86 -20.09
C CYS A 262 -9.87 -0.43 -18.67
N TYR A 263 -10.16 -1.26 -17.66
CA TYR A 263 -9.75 -1.02 -16.29
C TYR A 263 -8.21 -0.97 -16.15
N LEU A 264 -7.48 -1.92 -16.74
CA LEU A 264 -6.02 -1.93 -16.73
C LEU A 264 -5.41 -0.76 -17.50
N PHE A 265 -6.11 -0.22 -18.50
CA PHE A 265 -5.71 0.99 -19.20
C PHE A 265 -5.87 2.25 -18.32
N ALA A 266 -6.94 2.31 -17.53
CA ALA A 266 -7.26 3.45 -16.66
C ALA A 266 -6.46 3.47 -15.34
N TYR A 267 -6.17 2.30 -14.76
CA TYR A 267 -5.58 2.18 -13.43
C TYR A 267 -4.19 1.54 -13.46
N CYS A 268 -3.26 2.12 -12.70
CA CYS A 268 -1.92 1.56 -12.53
C CYS A 268 -1.97 0.38 -11.55
N THR A 269 -1.64 -0.82 -12.03
CA THR A 269 -1.57 -2.04 -11.20
C THR A 269 -0.20 -2.70 -11.30
N LEU A 270 0.28 -3.28 -10.20
CA LEU A 270 1.43 -4.18 -10.21
C LEU A 270 1.11 -5.34 -11.17
N TRP A 271 1.99 -5.61 -12.12
CA TRP A 271 1.84 -6.59 -13.22
C TRP A 271 0.87 -6.22 -14.35
N ARG A 272 0.61 -4.92 -14.58
CA ARG A 272 -0.29 -4.43 -15.65
C ARG A 272 -0.09 -5.10 -17.01
N ASN A 273 1.17 -5.28 -17.42
CA ASN A 273 1.50 -5.88 -18.71
C ASN A 273 1.12 -7.37 -18.77
N SER A 274 1.51 -8.17 -17.77
CA SER A 274 1.16 -9.60 -17.73
C SER A 274 -0.35 -9.82 -17.64
N LYS A 275 -1.05 -8.99 -16.85
CA LYS A 275 -2.52 -9.02 -16.73
C LYS A 275 -3.22 -8.65 -18.04
N SER A 276 -2.69 -7.68 -18.78
CA SER A 276 -3.23 -7.28 -20.09
C SER A 276 -3.03 -8.37 -21.15
N PHE A 277 -1.88 -9.06 -21.15
CA PHE A 277 -1.65 -10.20 -22.03
C PHE A 277 -2.58 -11.38 -21.71
N LEU A 278 -2.80 -11.67 -20.43
CA LEU A 278 -3.74 -12.72 -20.02
C LEU A 278 -5.18 -12.39 -20.45
N ALA A 279 -5.59 -11.12 -20.29
CA ALA A 279 -6.89 -10.66 -20.75
C ALA A 279 -7.04 -10.76 -22.28
N PHE A 280 -5.98 -10.45 -23.03
CA PHE A 280 -5.98 -10.61 -24.48
C PHE A 280 -6.07 -12.08 -24.91
N ALA A 281 -5.29 -12.97 -24.28
CA ALA A 281 -5.37 -14.40 -24.52
C ALA A 281 -6.79 -14.93 -24.27
N LEU A 282 -7.44 -14.47 -23.20
CA LEU A 282 -8.82 -14.82 -22.90
C LEU A 282 -9.80 -14.33 -23.98
N ILE A 283 -9.65 -13.11 -24.49
CA ILE A 283 -10.44 -12.60 -25.61
C ILE A 283 -10.27 -13.49 -26.85
N CYS A 284 -9.04 -13.89 -27.18
CA CYS A 284 -8.78 -14.78 -28.31
C CYS A 284 -9.43 -16.16 -28.12
N LEU A 285 -9.31 -16.75 -26.93
CA LEU A 285 -9.93 -18.04 -26.61
C LEU A 285 -11.46 -17.98 -26.71
N CYS A 286 -12.10 -16.94 -26.16
CA CYS A 286 -13.54 -16.74 -26.27
C CYS A 286 -13.98 -16.57 -27.73
N ASN A 287 -13.22 -15.84 -28.55
CA ASN A 287 -13.56 -15.64 -29.96
C ASN A 287 -13.33 -16.89 -30.82
N MET A 288 -12.30 -17.70 -30.52
CA MET A 288 -12.08 -19.00 -31.15
C MET A 288 -13.21 -19.98 -30.83
N TYR A 289 -13.66 -20.00 -29.57
CA TYR A 289 -14.78 -20.85 -29.15
C TYR A 289 -16.10 -20.43 -29.80
N LEU A 290 -16.27 -19.13 -30.07
CA LEU A 290 -17.46 -18.56 -30.71
C LEU A 290 -17.32 -18.43 -32.24
N TYR A 291 -16.36 -19.10 -32.86
CA TYR A 291 -16.08 -18.96 -34.29
C TYR A 291 -17.26 -19.35 -35.17
N GLU A 292 -18.04 -20.37 -34.77
CA GLU A 292 -19.22 -20.82 -35.53
C GLU A 292 -20.40 -19.82 -35.46
N LEU A 293 -20.47 -19.04 -34.39
CA LEU A 293 -21.54 -18.06 -34.12
C LEU A 293 -21.18 -16.63 -34.58
N ARG A 294 -19.97 -16.44 -35.13
CA ARG A 294 -19.44 -15.12 -35.50
C ARG A 294 -18.89 -15.14 -36.92
N ASN A 295 -19.17 -14.06 -37.65
CA ASN A 295 -18.52 -13.86 -38.94
C ASN A 295 -17.01 -13.66 -38.75
N LEU A 296 -16.21 -14.10 -39.72
CA LEU A 296 -14.74 -13.92 -39.71
C LEU A 296 -14.36 -12.45 -39.45
N TRP A 297 -15.07 -11.50 -40.07
CA TRP A 297 -14.86 -10.07 -39.85
C TRP A 297 -15.13 -9.61 -38.42
N GLN A 298 -16.08 -10.21 -37.72
CA GLN A 298 -16.39 -9.90 -36.32
C GLN A 298 -15.29 -10.45 -35.40
N VAL A 299 -14.84 -11.69 -35.65
CA VAL A 299 -13.70 -12.29 -34.93
C VAL A 299 -12.45 -11.42 -35.09
N LEU A 300 -12.12 -11.04 -36.33
CA LEU A 300 -10.98 -10.17 -36.63
C LEU A 300 -11.11 -8.81 -35.94
N PHE A 301 -12.30 -8.22 -35.92
CA PHE A 301 -12.56 -6.96 -35.22
C PHE A 301 -12.27 -7.07 -33.72
N HIS A 302 -12.83 -8.08 -33.03
CA HIS A 302 -12.62 -8.27 -31.59
C HIS A 302 -11.15 -8.55 -31.23
N VAL A 303 -10.46 -9.40 -32.01
CA VAL A 303 -9.05 -9.71 -31.80
C VAL A 303 -8.18 -8.48 -32.05
N THR A 304 -8.43 -7.72 -33.11
CA THR A 304 -7.67 -6.50 -33.43
C THR A 304 -7.85 -5.43 -32.36
N VAL A 305 -9.07 -5.22 -31.87
CA VAL A 305 -9.35 -4.27 -30.78
C VAL A 305 -8.68 -4.71 -29.47
N GLY A 306 -8.72 -6.01 -29.14
CA GLY A 306 -8.04 -6.56 -27.96
C GLY A 306 -6.53 -6.40 -28.03
N ALA A 307 -5.92 -6.66 -29.21
CA ALA A 307 -4.50 -6.50 -29.45
C ALA A 307 -4.07 -5.02 -29.40
N PHE A 308 -4.85 -4.13 -30.03
CA PHE A 308 -4.61 -2.69 -30.02
C PHE A 308 -4.70 -2.12 -28.59
N THR A 309 -5.68 -2.55 -27.81
CA THR A 309 -5.83 -2.13 -26.40
C THR A 309 -4.66 -2.63 -25.55
N THR A 310 -4.22 -3.89 -25.73
CA THR A 310 -3.02 -4.42 -25.06
C THR A 310 -1.75 -3.67 -25.48
N LEU A 311 -1.61 -3.31 -26.75
CA LEU A 311 -0.50 -2.50 -27.24
C LEU A 311 -0.51 -1.10 -26.58
N GLN A 312 -1.65 -0.44 -26.48
CA GLN A 312 -1.77 0.86 -25.80
C GLN A 312 -1.46 0.75 -24.30
N ILE A 313 -1.88 -0.33 -23.64
CA ILE A 313 -1.52 -0.62 -22.24
C ILE A 313 -0.01 -0.83 -22.08
N ARG A 314 0.66 -1.42 -23.08
CA ARG A 314 2.12 -1.64 -23.07
C ARG A 314 2.89 -0.34 -23.34
N LEU A 315 2.45 0.45 -24.31
CA LEU A 315 3.08 1.69 -24.72
C LEU A 315 2.92 2.81 -23.68
N ARG A 316 1.84 2.80 -22.89
CA ARG A 316 1.58 3.81 -21.85
C ARG A 316 2.49 3.61 -20.63
N GLN A 317 3.75 4.04 -20.71
CA GLN A 317 4.72 3.96 -19.61
C GLN A 317 4.19 4.71 -18.36
N PRO A 318 4.43 4.19 -17.13
CA PRO A 318 4.30 5.01 -15.94
C PRO A 318 5.34 6.14 -16.05
N GLN A 319 4.94 7.41 -15.85
CA GLN A 319 5.86 8.55 -15.99
C GLN A 319 7.16 8.28 -15.22
N GLY A 320 8.26 8.23 -15.97
CA GLY A 320 9.61 8.16 -15.42
C GLY A 320 9.93 9.45 -14.67
N LYS A 321 10.75 9.33 -13.62
CA LYS A 321 11.32 10.49 -12.91
C LYS A 321 11.87 11.49 -13.92
N ALA A 322 11.63 12.79 -13.66
CA ALA A 322 12.25 13.87 -14.42
C ALA A 322 13.78 13.67 -14.47
N PRO A 323 14.41 13.88 -15.64
CA PRO A 323 15.86 13.91 -15.75
C PRO A 323 16.31 15.25 -15.17
N ASP A 324 16.70 15.26 -13.91
CA ASP A 324 17.66 16.21 -13.31
C ASP A 324 17.70 15.98 -11.80
N TYR A 325 18.58 15.07 -11.38
CA TYR A 325 19.04 15.00 -10.00
C TYR A 325 20.54 14.69 -10.01
N ASN A 326 21.33 15.71 -10.36
CA ASN A 326 22.65 15.88 -9.77
C ASN A 326 22.43 16.64 -8.45
N VAL A 327 22.42 15.94 -7.32
CA VAL A 327 23.13 16.28 -6.05
C VAL A 327 23.22 15.01 -5.23
#